data_AF-A0A3M3VX63-F1
#
_entry.id   AF-A0A3M3VX63-F1
#
_cell.length_a   1.000
_cell.length_b   1.000
_cell.length_c   1.000
_cell.angle_alpha   90.00
_cell.angle_beta   90.00
_cell.angle_gamma   90.00
#
_symmetry.space_group_name_H-M   'P 1'
#
loop_
_entity.id
_entity.type
_entity.pdbx_description
1 polymer ?
#
loop_
_entity_poly.entity_id
_entity_poly.type
_entity_poly.pdbx_seq_one_letter_code
_entity_poly.pdbx_strand_id
1 'polypeptide(L)' 'DCRSLHIRIVSVDLPTSHQGMTAQSGDEFTDRMLAAINYMMIDMMAAIARKDYQQRRLRQAQGIEKARASGVYKGRPVDA' A
#
# COMPACT_ATOMS: atom_id res chain seq x y z
N ASP A 1 10.29 -10.67 0.79
CA ASP A 1 9.17 -10.45 -0.15
C ASP A 1 8.23 -11.64 0.01
N CYS A 2 6.95 -11.43 0.32
CA CYS A 2 6.02 -12.54 0.61
C CYS A 2 5.90 -13.50 -0.58
N ARG A 3 6.14 -12.99 -1.80
CA ARG A 3 6.15 -13.74 -3.06
C ARG A 3 7.27 -14.77 -3.14
N SER A 4 8.48 -14.47 -2.66
CA SER A 4 9.61 -15.41 -2.68
C SER A 4 9.48 -16.52 -1.65
N LEU A 5 8.61 -16.33 -0.65
CA LEU A 5 8.35 -17.28 0.43
C LEU A 5 7.06 -18.11 0.20
N HIS A 6 6.42 -17.97 -0.96
CA HIS A 6 5.16 -18.64 -1.30
C HIS A 6 4.02 -18.39 -0.27
N ILE A 7 4.00 -17.21 0.34
CA ILE A 7 2.99 -16.84 1.34
C ILE A 7 1.77 -16.29 0.61
N ARG A 8 0.61 -16.94 0.78
CA ARG A 8 -0.69 -16.48 0.28
C ARG A 8 -1.31 -15.51 1.30
N ILE A 9 -1.58 -14.27 0.88
CA ILE A 9 -2.19 -13.25 1.73
C ILE A 9 -3.71 -13.30 1.55
N VAL A 10 -4.44 -13.44 2.66
CA VAL A 10 -5.88 -13.66 2.67
C VAL A 10 -6.50 -12.68 3.65
N SER A 11 -7.45 -11.88 3.18
CA SER A 11 -8.27 -11.01 4.02
C SER A 11 -9.66 -11.60 4.15
N VAL A 12 -10.18 -11.63 5.38
CA VAL A 12 -11.53 -12.13 5.71
C VAL A 12 -12.63 -11.32 5.02
N ASP A 13 -12.41 -10.01 4.83
CA ASP A 13 -13.41 -9.10 4.29
C ASP A 13 -13.46 -9.04 2.75
N LEU A 14 -12.44 -9.56 2.05
CA LEU A 14 -12.47 -9.62 0.59
C LEU A 14 -13.00 -10.98 0.13
N PRO A 15 -14.17 -11.03 -0.53
CA PRO A 15 -14.77 -12.28 -0.98
C PRO A 15 -13.86 -13.05 -1.95
N THR A 16 -13.02 -12.35 -2.73
CA THR A 16 -12.06 -12.98 -3.66
C THR A 16 -10.95 -13.77 -2.97
N SER A 17 -10.68 -13.53 -1.68
CA SER A 17 -9.60 -14.18 -0.95
C SER A 17 -10.10 -15.34 -0.09
N HIS A 18 -11.04 -15.08 0.83
CA HIS A 18 -11.53 -16.11 1.76
C HIS A 18 -12.49 -17.09 1.06
N GLN A 19 -13.46 -16.59 0.27
CA GLN A 19 -14.42 -17.47 -0.41
C GLN A 19 -13.75 -18.31 -1.52
N GLY A 20 -12.74 -17.73 -2.20
CA GLY A 20 -11.91 -18.44 -3.18
C GLY A 20 -11.05 -19.57 -2.61
N MET A 21 -10.70 -19.51 -1.31
CA MET A 21 -10.00 -20.60 -0.61
C MET A 21 -10.93 -21.69 -0.10
N THR A 22 -12.14 -21.32 0.35
CA THR A 22 -13.13 -22.29 0.86
C THR A 22 -13.89 -23.00 -0.24
N ALA A 23 -13.96 -22.42 -1.44
CA ALA A 23 -14.53 -23.05 -2.62
C ALA A 23 -13.58 -24.16 -3.10
N GLN A 24 -13.66 -25.34 -2.47
CA GLN A 24 -13.11 -26.58 -3.02
C GLN A 24 -13.94 -27.02 -4.25
N SER A 25 -13.93 -26.21 -5.30
CA SER A 25 -14.27 -26.66 -6.63
C SER A 25 -12.96 -27.21 -7.17
N GLY A 26 -12.85 -28.53 -7.43
CA GLY A 26 -11.60 -29.23 -7.79
C GLY A 26 -10.95 -28.83 -9.12
N ASP A 27 -11.04 -27.57 -9.53
CA ASP A 27 -10.52 -27.02 -10.76
C ASP A 27 -9.24 -26.19 -10.48
N GLU A 28 -8.09 -26.82 -10.71
CA GLU A 28 -6.76 -26.24 -10.52
C GLU A 28 -6.55 -24.94 -11.33
N PHE A 29 -7.25 -24.82 -12.46
CA PHE A 29 -7.24 -23.60 -13.28
C PHE A 29 -7.80 -22.40 -12.51
N THR A 30 -8.94 -22.58 -11.84
CA THR A 30 -9.60 -21.52 -11.09
C THR A 30 -8.77 -21.06 -9.88
N ASP A 31 -8.11 -21.98 -9.13
CA ASP A 31 -7.22 -21.59 -8.02
C ASP A 31 -6.00 -20.79 -8.52
N ARG A 32 -5.40 -21.20 -9.65
CA ARG A 32 -4.29 -20.46 -10.26
C ARG A 32 -4.71 -19.06 -10.72
N MET A 33 -5.91 -18.93 -11.28
CA MET A 33 -6.44 -17.63 -11.70
C MET A 33 -6.71 -16.71 -10.50
N LEU A 34 -7.35 -17.22 -9.45
CA LEU A 34 -7.61 -16.46 -8.22
C LEU A 34 -6.33 -16.04 -7.51
N ALA A 35 -5.32 -16.91 -7.44
CA ALA A 35 -4.01 -16.58 -6.91
C ALA A 35 -3.34 -15.46 -7.73
N ALA A 36 -3.35 -15.54 -9.06
CA ALA A 36 -2.77 -14.52 -9.93
C ALA A 36 -3.43 -13.14 -9.75
N ILE A 37 -4.76 -13.10 -9.63
CA ILE A 37 -5.51 -11.86 -9.40
C ILE A 37 -5.13 -11.25 -8.05
N ASN A 38 -5.06 -12.05 -6.99
CA ASN A 38 -4.67 -11.58 -5.66
C ASN A 38 -3.26 -10.97 -5.67
N TYR A 39 -2.28 -11.64 -6.29
CA TYR A 39 -0.93 -11.09 -6.42
C TYR A 39 -0.90 -9.78 -7.20
N MET A 40 -1.64 -9.68 -8.31
CA MET A 40 -1.73 -8.44 -9.09
C MET A 40 -2.34 -7.29 -8.27
N MET A 41 -3.36 -7.57 -7.46
CA MET A 41 -3.95 -6.58 -6.57
C MET A 41 -2.93 -6.06 -5.56
N ILE A 42 -2.14 -6.94 -4.95
CA ILE A 42 -1.08 -6.56 -3.99
C ILE A 42 0.00 -5.74 -4.67
N ASP A 43 0.46 -6.15 -5.85
CA ASP A 43 1.48 -5.42 -6.63
C ASP A 43 0.97 -4.01 -6.99
N MET A 44 -0.30 -3.89 -7.36
CA MET A 44 -0.95 -2.61 -7.63
C MET A 44 -1.04 -1.74 -6.36
N MET A 45 -1.44 -2.33 -5.22
CA MET A 45 -1.49 -1.61 -3.94
C MET A 45 -0.10 -1.12 -3.51
N ALA A 46 0.94 -1.94 -3.69
CA ALA A 46 2.31 -1.57 -3.40
C ALA A 46 2.78 -0.39 -4.27
N ALA A 47 2.43 -0.41 -5.56
CA ALA A 47 2.71 0.69 -6.48
C ALA A 47 1.99 1.99 -6.08
N ILE A 48 0.70 1.91 -5.72
CA ILE A 48 -0.09 3.05 -5.23
C ILE A 48 0.50 3.60 -3.93
N ALA A 49 0.82 2.75 -2.96
CA ALA A 49 1.40 3.15 -1.68
C ALA A 49 2.73 3.91 -1.89
N ARG A 50 3.59 3.42 -2.80
CA ARG A 50 4.84 4.10 -3.15
C ARG A 50 4.59 5.46 -3.81
N LYS A 51 3.65 5.54 -4.76
CA LYS A 51 3.27 6.81 -5.42
C LYS A 51 2.74 7.82 -4.40
N ASP A 52 1.85 7.40 -3.50
CA ASP A 52 1.27 8.27 -2.50
C ASP A 52 2.31 8.76 -1.49
N TYR A 53 3.24 7.90 -1.05
CA TYR A 53 4.36 8.30 -0.20
C TYR A 53 5.22 9.41 -0.85
N GLN A 54 5.57 9.25 -2.13
CA GLN A 54 6.31 10.26 -2.88
C GLN A 54 5.52 11.58 -2.98
N GLN A 55 4.22 11.49 -3.28
CA GLN A 55 3.35 12.66 -3.38
C GLN A 55 3.22 13.40 -2.03
N ARG A 56 3.17 12.68 -0.89
CA ARG A 56 3.17 13.31 0.44
C ARG A 56 4.47 14.06 0.71
N ARG A 57 5.62 13.44 0.42
CA ARG A 57 6.94 14.05 0.63
C ARG A 57 7.10 15.34 -0.18
N LEU A 58 6.66 15.34 -1.44
CA LEU A 58 6.69 16.53 -2.30
C LEU A 58 5.82 17.66 -1.75
N ARG A 59 4.58 17.34 -1.35
CA ARG A 59 3.66 18.33 -0.75
C ARG A 59 4.21 18.90 0.56
N GLN A 60 4.84 18.07 1.39
CA GLN A 60 5.47 18.53 2.62
C GLN A 60 6.62 19.49 2.33
N ALA A 61 7.49 19.17 1.36
CA ALA A 61 8.59 20.04 0.96
C ALA A 61 8.08 21.41 0.45
N GLN A 62 7.06 21.41 -0.42
CA GLN A 62 6.42 22.64 -0.89
C GLN A 62 5.78 23.45 0.26
N GLY A 63 5.16 22.77 1.22
CA GLY A 63 4.60 23.42 2.42
C GLY A 63 5.68 24.07 3.29
N ILE A 64 6.80 23.38 3.49
CA ILE A 64 7.96 23.91 4.23
C ILE A 64 8.53 25.14 3.51
N GLU A 65 8.73 25.07 2.19
CA GLU A 65 9.27 26.19 1.41
C GLU A 65 8.38 27.44 1.51
N LYS A 66 7.05 27.27 1.33
CA LYS A 66 6.09 28.35 1.52
C LYS A 66 6.10 28.93 2.93
N ALA A 67 6.14 28.08 3.95
CA ALA A 67 6.17 28.50 5.35
C ALA A 67 7.50 29.18 5.76
N ARG A 68 8.62 28.82 5.11
CA ARG A 68 9.89 29.56 5.25
C ARG A 68 9.80 30.93 4.60
N ALA A 69 9.26 31.02 3.38
CA ALA A 69 9.08 32.29 2.68
C ALA A 69 8.15 33.26 3.43
N SER A 70 7.11 32.74 4.09
CA SER A 70 6.21 33.54 4.94
C SER A 70 6.71 33.76 6.38
N GLY A 71 7.92 33.30 6.73
CA GLY A 71 8.53 33.55 8.03
C GLY A 71 7.86 32.84 9.22
N VAL A 72 7.10 31.77 8.98
CA VAL A 72 6.36 31.03 10.02
C VAL A 72 7.33 30.23 10.92
N TYR A 73 8.45 29.77 10.37
CA TYR A 73 9.46 29.05 11.14
C TYR A 73 10.30 30.01 12.01
N LYS A 74 9.91 30.14 13.28
CA LYS A 74 10.60 30.99 14.27
C LYS A 74 11.67 30.26 15.11
N GLY A 75 11.90 28.97 14.82
CA GLY A 75 12.82 28.13 15.59
C GLY A 75 12.28 27.76 16.98
N ARG A 76 13.11 27.08 17.78
CA ARG A 76 12.81 26.84 19.20
C ARG A 76 13.13 28.13 19.96
N PRO A 77 12.20 28.67 20.78
CA PRO A 77 12.53 29.80 21.64
C PRO A 77 13.64 29.39 22.61
N VAL A 78 14.62 30.27 22.79
CA VAL A 78 15.56 30.19 23.92
C VAL A 78 14.70 30.46 25.16
N ASP A 79 14.66 29.49 26.07
CA ASP A 79 13.90 29.49 27.34
C ASP A 79 12.38 29.19 27.23
N ALA A 80 12.04 27.91 27.08
CA ALA A 80 10.73 27.37 27.44
C ALA A 80 10.88 26.43 28.64
#